data_AF-A0AAD5QRJ6-F1
#
_entry.id   AF-A0AAD5QRJ6-F1
#
_cell.length_a   1.000
_cell.length_b   1.000
_cell.length_c   1.000
_cell.angle_alpha   90.00
_cell.angle_beta   90.00
_cell.angle_gamma   90.00
#
_symmetry.space_group_name_H-M   'P 1'
#
loop_
_entity.id
_entity.type
_entity.pdbx_description
1 polymer ?
#
loop_
_entity_poly.entity_id
_entity_poly.type
_entity_poly.pdbx_seq_one_letter_code
_entity_poly.pdbx_strand_id
1 'polypeptide(L)'
;MSHPDVPKGDEKNAKVLCTWGTKREGPCLTAEELIHSWRTLFYPTDASGERSYAFVGALANLERALLEYVYDRVRVLDFRPITVPDIVSKEVTEGCGLFQTSAKDMQYSLEDEPDVALSGTGEMGIAAFLQNQIVEEERLPLRFVTMSR
;
A
#
# COMPACT_ATOMS: atom_id res chain seq x y z
N MET A 1 18.49 -14.84 0.81
CA MET A 1 19.65 -14.35 1.59
C MET A 1 19.17 -13.25 2.53
N SER A 2 19.86 -13.00 3.64
CA SER A 2 19.51 -11.92 4.59
C SER A 2 20.72 -11.01 4.79
N HIS A 3 20.50 -9.70 4.87
CA HIS A 3 21.57 -8.73 5.10
C HIS A 3 22.20 -8.93 6.50
N PRO A 4 23.54 -8.82 6.68
CA PRO A 4 24.21 -9.10 7.95
C PRO A 4 23.70 -8.30 9.15
N ASP A 5 23.24 -7.07 8.89
CA ASP A 5 22.76 -6.15 9.94
C ASP A 5 21.29 -6.35 10.33
N VAL A 6 20.58 -7.33 9.74
CA VAL A 6 19.18 -7.61 10.09
C VAL A 6 19.12 -8.13 11.54
N PRO A 7 18.33 -7.49 12.44
CA PRO A 7 18.12 -8.00 13.78
C PRO A 7 17.56 -9.42 13.75
N LYS A 8 18.13 -10.32 14.54
CA LYS A 8 17.69 -11.70 14.63
C LYS A 8 16.58 -11.83 15.67
N GLY A 9 15.49 -12.50 15.32
CA GLY A 9 14.38 -12.80 16.24
C GLY A 9 13.02 -12.39 15.67
N ASP A 10 12.02 -12.38 16.54
CA ASP A 10 10.66 -11.91 16.23
C ASP A 10 10.59 -10.36 16.21
N GLU A 11 9.39 -9.82 15.99
CA GLU A 11 9.13 -8.37 15.91
C GLU A 11 9.65 -7.59 17.13
N LYS A 12 9.73 -8.21 18.31
CA LYS A 12 10.22 -7.55 19.54
C LYS A 12 11.71 -7.21 19.47
N ASN A 13 12.44 -7.83 18.54
CA ASN A 13 13.86 -7.58 18.28
C ASN A 13 14.07 -6.47 17.24
N ALA A 14 12.99 -5.86 16.73
CA ALA A 14 13.10 -4.72 15.82
C ALA A 14 13.92 -3.59 16.46
N LYS A 15 14.91 -3.10 15.71
CA LYS A 15 15.81 -2.04 16.16
C LYS A 15 15.26 -0.68 15.77
N VAL A 16 15.04 0.20 16.75
CA VAL A 16 14.74 1.61 16.48
C VAL A 16 15.99 2.29 15.93
N LEU A 17 15.94 2.76 14.68
CA LEU A 17 17.06 3.47 14.04
C LEU A 17 17.05 4.96 14.35
N CYS A 18 15.87 5.57 14.36
CA CYS A 18 15.68 6.98 14.70
C CYS A 18 14.28 7.22 15.25
N THR A 19 14.12 8.34 15.95
CA THR A 19 12.84 8.91 16.32
C THR A 19 12.81 10.36 15.84
N TRP A 20 11.62 10.86 15.50
CA TRP A 20 11.46 12.23 15.02
C TRP A 20 10.36 12.94 15.80
N GLY A 21 10.63 14.19 16.19
CA GLY A 21 9.72 15.01 16.98
C GLY A 21 9.57 14.54 18.42
N THR A 22 8.57 15.09 19.11
CA THR A 22 8.23 14.77 20.49
C THR A 22 6.93 13.99 20.54
N LYS A 23 6.91 12.88 21.27
CA LYS A 23 5.67 12.11 21.48
C LYS A 23 4.66 12.98 22.21
N ARG A 24 3.42 13.01 21.72
CA ARG A 24 2.32 13.73 22.37
C ARG A 24 2.05 13.12 23.75
N GLU A 25 1.91 13.97 24.75
CA GLU A 25 1.52 13.59 26.12
C GLU A 25 0.02 13.87 26.36
N GLY A 26 -0.55 13.19 27.36
CA GLY A 26 -1.95 13.34 27.76
C GLY A 26 -2.92 12.38 27.04
N PRO A 27 -4.24 12.61 27.18
CA PRO A 27 -5.25 11.75 26.56
C PRO A 27 -5.14 11.82 25.04
N CYS A 28 -4.85 10.68 24.43
CA CYS A 28 -4.82 10.51 22.98
C CYS A 28 -6.12 9.82 22.55
N LEU A 29 -6.89 10.50 21.71
CA LEU A 29 -8.10 9.95 21.10
C LEU A 29 -7.73 9.04 19.93
N THR A 30 -8.57 8.05 19.62
CA THR A 30 -8.43 7.27 18.39
C THR A 30 -8.73 8.13 17.16
N ALA A 31 -8.35 7.67 15.96
CA ALA A 31 -8.66 8.39 14.72
C ALA A 31 -10.18 8.56 14.54
N GLU A 32 -10.96 7.52 14.86
CA GLU A 32 -12.41 7.50 14.80
C GLU A 32 -13.04 8.51 15.78
N GLU A 33 -12.53 8.57 17.01
CA GLU A 33 -12.99 9.54 18.01
C GLU A 33 -12.69 10.98 17.59
N LEU A 34 -11.53 11.23 16.97
CA LEU A 34 -11.15 12.57 16.49
C LEU A 34 -12.11 13.09 15.42
N ILE A 35 -12.51 12.24 14.48
CA ILE A 35 -13.38 12.61 13.36
C ILE A 35 -14.87 12.44 13.66
N HIS A 36 -15.24 11.87 14.81
CA HIS A 36 -16.63 11.56 15.15
C HIS A 36 -17.55 12.79 15.00
N SER A 37 -17.09 13.96 15.46
CA SER A 37 -17.83 15.22 15.35
C SER A 37 -18.00 15.71 13.91
N TRP A 38 -17.16 15.27 12.97
CA TRP A 38 -17.20 15.71 11.57
C TRP A 38 -18.31 15.02 10.80
N ARG A 39 -18.77 13.84 11.26
CA ARG A 39 -19.82 13.03 10.59
C ARG A 39 -19.45 12.70 9.14
N THR A 40 -18.18 12.36 8.91
CA THR A 40 -17.58 12.16 7.58
C THR A 40 -17.16 10.73 7.27
N LEU A 41 -17.31 9.79 8.20
CA LEU A 41 -17.00 8.37 8.02
C LEU A 41 -18.27 7.54 8.17
N PHE A 42 -18.54 6.70 7.19
CA PHE A 42 -19.69 5.81 7.13
C PHE A 42 -19.23 4.39 6.79
N TYR A 43 -19.98 3.39 7.26
CA TYR A 43 -19.68 1.97 7.04
C TYR A 43 -20.84 1.34 6.26
N PRO A 44 -20.70 1.13 4.94
CA PRO A 44 -21.75 0.56 4.11
C PRO A 44 -21.78 -0.97 4.18
N THR A 45 -21.87 -1.52 5.40
CA THR A 45 -21.74 -2.97 5.65
C THR A 45 -22.72 -3.82 4.86
N ASP A 46 -23.97 -3.40 4.73
CA ASP A 46 -25.00 -4.15 3.99
C ASP A 46 -24.75 -4.18 2.48
N ALA A 47 -24.05 -3.17 1.95
CA ALA A 47 -23.77 -3.05 0.51
C ALA A 47 -22.39 -3.60 0.13
N SER A 48 -21.39 -3.51 1.02
CA SER A 48 -19.99 -3.78 0.69
C SER A 48 -19.28 -4.67 1.71
N GLY A 49 -20.00 -5.22 2.68
CA GLY A 49 -19.47 -6.13 3.70
C GLY A 49 -18.74 -5.42 4.83
N GLU A 50 -18.33 -6.21 5.82
CA GLU A 50 -17.59 -5.71 6.99
C GLU A 50 -16.26 -5.04 6.60
N ARG A 51 -15.85 -4.04 7.39
CA ARG A 51 -14.61 -3.25 7.20
C ARG A 51 -14.57 -2.37 5.95
N SER A 52 -15.63 -2.35 5.14
CA SER A 52 -15.83 -1.33 4.12
C SER A 52 -16.07 0.05 4.75
N TYR A 53 -15.71 1.12 4.05
CA TYR A 53 -15.90 2.48 4.51
C TYR A 53 -16.21 3.44 3.35
N ALA A 54 -16.84 4.56 3.69
CA ALA A 54 -17.03 5.69 2.80
C ALA A 54 -16.67 6.99 3.53
N PHE A 55 -15.80 7.79 2.91
CA PHE A 55 -15.49 9.13 3.38
C PHE A 55 -16.34 10.17 2.64
N VAL A 56 -16.82 11.18 3.38
CA VAL A 56 -17.60 12.30 2.84
C VAL A 56 -16.99 13.61 3.33
N GLY A 57 -17.07 14.67 2.52
CA GLY A 57 -16.69 16.02 2.94
C GLY A 57 -15.21 16.14 3.36
N ALA A 58 -14.97 16.64 4.56
CA ALA A 58 -13.62 16.98 5.03
C ALA A 58 -12.65 15.78 5.01
N LEU A 59 -13.12 14.58 5.34
CA LEU A 59 -12.26 13.39 5.39
C LEU A 59 -11.91 12.86 3.99
N ALA A 60 -12.85 12.93 3.05
CA ALA A 60 -12.58 12.61 1.64
C ALA A 60 -11.57 13.59 1.04
N ASN A 61 -11.69 14.88 1.38
CA ASN A 61 -10.70 15.89 0.97
C ASN A 61 -9.33 15.64 1.60
N LEU A 62 -9.28 15.19 2.86
CA LEU A 62 -8.03 14.87 3.53
C LEU A 62 -7.32 13.68 2.89
N GLU A 63 -8.03 12.60 2.56
CA GLU A 63 -7.48 11.45 1.82
C GLU A 63 -6.82 11.93 0.52
N ARG A 64 -7.57 12.68 -0.29
CA ARG A 64 -7.06 13.21 -1.56
C ARG A 64 -5.83 14.11 -1.37
N ALA A 65 -5.88 15.04 -0.42
CA ALA A 65 -4.78 15.96 -0.16
C ALA A 65 -3.50 15.25 0.30
N LEU A 66 -3.62 14.20 1.12
CA LEU A 66 -2.48 13.39 1.56
C LEU A 66 -1.85 12.64 0.39
N LEU A 67 -2.67 12.00 -0.45
CA LEU A 67 -2.20 11.27 -1.62
C LEU A 67 -1.50 12.20 -2.63
N GLU A 68 -2.13 13.32 -2.98
CA GLU A 68 -1.56 14.35 -3.88
C GLU A 68 -0.24 14.90 -3.32
N TYR A 69 -0.19 15.23 -2.02
CA TYR A 69 1.02 15.71 -1.36
C TYR A 69 2.17 14.70 -1.46
N VAL A 70 1.95 13.45 -1.04
CA VAL A 70 3.01 12.43 -1.08
C VAL A 70 3.48 12.18 -2.52
N TYR A 71 2.54 12.09 -3.46
CA TYR A 71 2.85 11.88 -4.87
C TYR A 71 3.75 13.00 -5.42
N ASP A 72 3.39 14.25 -5.20
CA ASP A 72 4.19 15.40 -5.64
C ASP A 72 5.54 15.49 -4.94
N ARG A 73 5.61 15.16 -3.64
CA ARG A 73 6.87 15.13 -2.88
C ARG A 73 7.84 14.07 -3.39
N VAL A 74 7.35 12.92 -3.84
CA VAL A 74 8.18 11.85 -4.40
C VAL A 74 8.57 12.15 -5.84
N ARG A 75 7.64 12.72 -6.63
CA ARG A 75 7.89 13.10 -8.04
C ARG A 75 9.09 14.04 -8.20
N VAL A 76 9.27 15.01 -7.28
CA VAL A 76 10.41 15.95 -7.32
C VAL A 76 11.75 15.31 -6.96
N LEU A 77 11.78 14.05 -6.54
CA LEU A 77 12.99 13.27 -6.25
C LEU A 77 13.37 12.34 -7.43
N ASP A 78 13.05 12.75 -8.65
CA ASP A 78 13.28 12.00 -9.90
C ASP A 78 12.57 10.64 -9.99
N PHE A 79 11.48 10.46 -9.24
CA PHE A 79 10.58 9.32 -9.42
C PHE A 79 9.62 9.61 -10.57
N ARG A 80 9.58 8.72 -11.56
CA ARG A 80 8.71 8.86 -12.71
C ARG A 80 7.29 8.39 -12.37
N PRO A 81 6.27 9.23 -12.60
CA PRO A 81 4.87 8.81 -12.63
C PRO A 81 4.66 7.53 -13.45
N ILE A 82 3.94 6.57 -12.87
CA ILE A 82 3.39 5.42 -13.59
C ILE A 82 2.01 5.10 -13.04
N THR A 83 1.11 4.67 -13.91
CA THR A 83 -0.17 4.05 -13.54
C THR A 83 -0.12 2.61 -14.01
N VAL A 84 -0.47 1.69 -13.13
CA VAL A 84 -0.41 0.24 -13.37
C VAL A 84 -1.77 -0.39 -13.07
N PRO A 85 -2.12 -1.53 -13.69
CA PRO A 85 -3.35 -2.25 -13.36
C PRO A 85 -3.35 -2.76 -11.91
N ASP A 86 -4.50 -2.70 -11.26
CA ASP A 86 -4.70 -3.29 -9.93
C ASP A 86 -5.03 -4.80 -10.01
N ILE A 87 -5.53 -5.28 -11.15
CA ILE A 87 -5.73 -6.72 -11.41
C ILE A 87 -4.49 -7.23 -12.14
N VAL A 88 -3.81 -8.20 -11.53
CA VAL A 88 -2.58 -8.81 -12.06
C VAL A 88 -2.73 -10.33 -12.10
N SER A 89 -1.92 -11.02 -12.92
CA SER A 89 -1.90 -12.49 -12.88
C SER A 89 -1.38 -12.98 -11.54
N LYS A 90 -1.83 -14.16 -11.09
CA LYS A 90 -1.32 -14.77 -9.85
C LYS A 90 0.18 -15.03 -9.91
N GLU A 91 0.72 -15.34 -11.09
CA GLU A 91 2.16 -15.47 -11.33
C GLU A 91 2.93 -14.20 -10.92
N VAL A 92 2.40 -13.00 -11.20
CA VAL A 92 3.03 -11.75 -10.75
C VAL A 92 3.06 -11.69 -9.23
N THR A 93 1.95 -12.04 -8.57
CA THR A 93 1.86 -11.95 -7.11
C THR A 93 2.78 -12.96 -6.41
N GLU A 94 2.89 -14.17 -6.96
CA GLU A 94 3.83 -15.20 -6.53
C GLU A 94 5.28 -14.75 -6.78
N GLY A 95 5.56 -14.14 -7.93
CA GLY A 95 6.86 -13.56 -8.27
C GLY A 95 7.29 -12.44 -7.31
N CYS A 96 6.34 -11.70 -6.74
CA CYS A 96 6.58 -10.72 -5.67
C CYS A 96 6.71 -11.36 -4.27
N GLY A 97 6.64 -12.69 -4.16
CA GLY A 97 6.80 -13.42 -2.91
C GLY A 97 5.52 -13.53 -2.07
N LEU A 98 4.35 -13.18 -2.63
CA LEU A 98 3.07 -13.38 -1.95
C LEU A 98 2.58 -14.81 -2.21
N PHE A 99 2.87 -15.71 -1.27
CA PHE A 99 2.39 -17.08 -1.30
C PHE A 99 1.21 -17.25 -0.35
N GLN A 100 0.19 -18.00 -0.76
CA GLN A 100 -0.91 -18.39 0.13
C GLN A 100 -0.40 -19.40 1.17
N THR A 101 -0.04 -18.93 2.36
CA THR A 101 0.47 -19.79 3.44
C THR A 101 -0.60 -20.21 4.45
N SER A 102 -1.84 -19.77 4.27
CA SER A 102 -2.94 -20.01 5.21
C SER A 102 -4.21 -20.46 4.49
N ALA A 103 -5.12 -21.10 5.22
CA ALA A 103 -6.42 -21.51 4.68
C ALA A 103 -7.35 -20.34 4.35
N LYS A 104 -6.99 -19.11 4.75
CA LYS A 104 -7.74 -17.90 4.42
C LYS A 104 -7.02 -17.17 3.29
N ASP A 105 -7.74 -16.92 2.21
CA ASP A 105 -7.22 -16.16 1.08
C ASP A 105 -6.87 -14.73 1.53
N MET A 106 -5.62 -14.35 1.26
CA MET A 106 -5.12 -12.99 1.47
C MET A 106 -5.39 -12.08 0.26
N GLN A 107 -5.77 -12.66 -0.87
CA GLN A 107 -5.99 -11.96 -2.14
C GLN A 107 -7.43 -12.17 -2.61
N TYR A 108 -8.01 -11.11 -3.17
CA TYR A 108 -9.30 -11.21 -3.86
C TYR A 108 -9.06 -11.70 -5.29
N SER A 109 -9.84 -12.66 -5.76
CA SER A 109 -9.84 -13.14 -7.14
C SER A 109 -11.24 -12.98 -7.74
N LEU A 110 -11.34 -12.91 -9.06
CA LEU A 110 -12.62 -12.95 -9.75
C LEU A 110 -13.08 -14.41 -9.89
N GLU A 111 -14.38 -14.67 -9.77
CA GLU A 111 -14.93 -16.03 -9.75
C GLU A 111 -14.67 -16.79 -11.06
N ASP A 112 -14.89 -16.14 -12.20
CA ASP A 112 -14.72 -16.74 -13.54
C ASP A 112 -13.29 -16.62 -14.10
N GLU A 113 -12.39 -15.93 -13.40
CA GLU A 113 -11.01 -15.68 -13.84
C GLU A 113 -10.04 -16.06 -12.70
N PRO A 114 -9.87 -17.36 -12.41
CA PRO A 114 -9.10 -17.82 -11.26
C PRO A 114 -7.59 -17.53 -11.37
N ASP A 115 -7.10 -17.17 -12.55
CA ASP A 115 -5.69 -16.91 -12.82
C ASP A 115 -5.28 -15.44 -12.53
N VAL A 116 -6.24 -14.57 -12.18
CA VAL A 116 -5.98 -13.18 -11.80
C VAL A 116 -6.33 -12.91 -10.34
N ALA A 117 -5.67 -11.90 -9.78
CA ALA A 117 -5.90 -11.44 -8.42
C ALA A 117 -5.87 -9.91 -8.35
N LEU A 118 -6.64 -9.35 -7.42
CA LEU A 118 -6.52 -7.96 -7.02
C LEU A 118 -5.23 -7.78 -6.23
N SER A 119 -4.40 -6.87 -6.69
CA SER A 119 -3.18 -6.45 -6.02
C SER A 119 -3.50 -5.71 -4.73
N GLY A 120 -2.70 -5.95 -3.68
CA GLY A 120 -2.76 -5.18 -2.44
C GLY A 120 -1.81 -3.97 -2.39
N THR A 121 -1.03 -3.73 -3.46
CA THR A 121 -0.01 -2.67 -3.52
C THR A 121 0.41 -2.37 -4.95
N GLY A 122 0.62 -1.09 -5.29
CA GLY A 122 1.15 -0.69 -6.60
C GLY A 122 2.50 -1.32 -6.97
N GLU A 123 3.23 -1.90 -6.02
CA GLU A 123 4.44 -2.71 -6.27
C GLU A 123 4.19 -3.82 -7.29
N MET A 124 3.09 -4.58 -7.16
CA MET A 124 2.87 -5.75 -8.03
C MET A 124 2.59 -5.34 -9.47
N GLY A 125 1.84 -4.26 -9.68
CA GLY A 125 1.62 -3.71 -11.01
C GLY A 125 2.92 -3.17 -11.64
N ILE A 126 3.80 -2.56 -10.85
CA ILE A 126 5.14 -2.14 -11.30
C ILE A 126 6.03 -3.36 -11.62
N ALA A 127 5.97 -4.41 -10.79
CA ALA A 127 6.70 -5.65 -11.02
C ALA A 127 6.25 -6.34 -12.32
N ALA A 128 4.93 -6.42 -12.56
CA ALA A 128 4.36 -6.90 -13.82
C ALA A 128 4.84 -6.05 -15.01
N PHE A 129 4.84 -4.72 -14.87
CA PHE A 129 5.34 -3.82 -15.90
C PHE A 129 6.81 -4.10 -16.25
N LEU A 130 7.67 -4.36 -15.26
CA LEU A 130 9.10 -4.63 -15.47
C LEU A 130 9.42 -6.09 -15.80
N GLN A 131 8.45 -7.00 -15.68
CA GLN A 131 8.64 -8.43 -15.89
C GLN A 131 9.17 -8.71 -17.30
N ASN A 132 10.15 -9.61 -17.40
CA ASN A 132 10.77 -10.04 -18.67
C ASN A 132 11.42 -8.91 -19.50
N GLN A 133 11.69 -7.74 -18.90
CA GLN A 133 12.42 -6.66 -19.55
C GLN A 133 13.93 -6.73 -19.26
N ILE A 134 14.73 -6.41 -20.28
CA ILE A 134 16.17 -6.13 -20.11
C ILE A 134 16.33 -4.61 -20.05
N VAL A 135 16.97 -4.13 -18.99
CA VAL A 135 17.20 -2.70 -18.75
C VAL A 135 18.68 -2.38 -18.98
N GLU A 136 18.95 -1.39 -19.83
CA GLU A 136 20.29 -0.86 -20.06
C GLU A 136 20.84 -0.19 -18.79
N GLU A 137 22.14 -0.36 -18.53
CA GLU A 137 22.78 0.11 -17.29
C GLU A 137 22.65 1.62 -17.12
N GLU A 138 22.71 2.37 -18.22
CA GLU A 138 22.62 3.83 -18.25
C GLU A 138 21.24 4.34 -17.82
N ARG A 139 20.22 3.49 -17.80
CA ARG A 139 18.86 3.82 -17.35
C ARG A 139 18.68 3.62 -15.85
N LEU A 140 19.65 3.05 -15.16
CA LEU A 140 19.57 2.77 -13.72
C LEU A 140 19.96 3.99 -12.87
N PRO A 141 19.34 4.15 -11.69
CA PRO A 141 18.22 3.37 -11.16
C PRO A 141 16.88 3.80 -11.77
N LEU A 142 16.01 2.81 -12.07
CA LEU A 142 14.62 3.09 -12.38
C LEU A 142 13.88 3.47 -11.09
N ARG A 143 13.25 4.64 -11.06
CA ARG A 143 12.46 5.13 -9.94
C ARG A 143 11.04 5.42 -10.41
N PHE A 144 10.06 4.85 -9.72
CA PHE A 144 8.64 4.97 -10.09
C PHE A 144 7.78 5.36 -8.90
N VAL A 145 6.82 6.24 -9.13
CA VAL A 145 5.76 6.57 -8.16
C VAL A 145 4.41 6.24 -8.81
N THR A 146 3.56 5.55 -8.06
CA THR A 146 2.22 5.15 -8.49
C THR A 146 1.22 5.43 -7.37
N MET A 147 -0.03 5.62 -7.76
CA MET A 147 -1.18 5.62 -6.85
C MET A 147 -2.07 4.44 -7.26
N SER A 148 -2.20 3.46 -6.37
CA SER A 148 -3.06 2.27 -6.54
C SER A 148 -4.18 2.30 -5.49
N ARG A 149 -5.21 1.46 -5.69
CA ARG A 149 -6.31 1.30 -4.74
C ARG A 149 -6.14 0.09 -3.84
#